data_AF-A0A7X8XUY2-F1
#
_entry.id   AF-A0A7X8XUY2-F1
#
_cell.length_a   1.000
_cell.length_b   1.000
_cell.length_c   1.000
_cell.angle_alpha   90.00
_cell.angle_beta   90.00
_cell.angle_gamma   90.00
#
_symmetry.space_group_name_H-M   'P 1'
#
loop_
_entity.id
_entity.type
_entity.pdbx_description
1 polymer ?
#
loop_
_entity_poly.entity_id
_entity_poly.type
_entity_poly.pdbx_seq_one_letter_code
_entity_poly.pdbx_strand_id
1 'polypeptide(L)'
;MKLTRLLVTLGLVHEAEPSVPAQEEVAPVPTQVLSLEELRLQDTHDHARGEAAGLGLDKTWEEIYRDYGLGDPPGGISLEELDRQIQGLSEEEARLVVLGILQEKGAPVREVLLDGQRRDEALDTYERLLEQQVAARRAALEQRVAELTREARALQLRSEDLQAALGAWKKRKNEEEDLMELLGSMLVRLDEQAPTAEPEGPGKATPER
;
A
#
# COMPACT_ATOMS: atom_id res chain seq x y z
N MET A 1 23.34 -24.45 6.61
CA MET A 1 22.65 -23.61 7.61
C MET A 1 21.25 -24.16 7.80
N LYS A 2 20.85 -24.39 9.06
CA LYS A 2 19.65 -25.11 9.46
C LYS A 2 18.48 -24.14 9.66
N LEU A 3 17.30 -24.49 9.15
CA LEU A 3 16.03 -23.80 9.35
C LEU A 3 15.57 -23.97 10.81
N THR A 4 15.45 -22.87 11.53
CA THR A 4 14.80 -22.80 12.84
C THR A 4 13.31 -22.55 12.67
N ARG A 5 12.50 -23.61 12.84
CA ARG A 5 11.07 -23.50 13.17
C ARG A 5 10.95 -23.38 14.68
N LEU A 6 10.49 -22.23 15.16
CA LEU A 6 10.04 -22.04 16.54
C LEU A 6 8.57 -22.44 16.62
N LEU A 7 8.33 -23.60 17.22
CA LEU A 7 7.06 -24.00 17.80
C LEU A 7 6.99 -23.39 19.20
N VAL A 8 5.99 -22.54 19.46
CA VAL A 8 5.58 -22.15 20.81
C VAL A 8 4.15 -22.62 21.00
N THR A 9 4.03 -23.68 21.78
CA THR A 9 2.83 -24.25 22.39
C THR A 9 2.36 -23.36 23.56
N LEU A 10 1.04 -23.26 23.79
CA LEU A 10 0.41 -23.38 25.12
C LEU A 10 -1.13 -23.27 25.06
N GLY A 11 -1.78 -24.20 25.76
CA GLY A 11 -3.24 -24.27 25.98
C GLY A 11 -3.76 -25.72 25.94
N LEU A 12 -3.30 -26.59 26.83
CA LEU A 12 -4.00 -27.06 28.06
C LEU A 12 -5.30 -27.89 27.82
N VAL A 13 -5.12 -29.21 27.86
CA VAL A 13 -5.89 -30.27 28.57
C VAL A 13 -7.42 -30.39 28.38
N HIS A 14 -7.87 -31.44 27.68
CA HIS A 14 -8.64 -32.54 28.31
C HIS A 14 -8.82 -33.73 27.33
N GLU A 15 -8.62 -34.94 27.84
CA GLU A 15 -8.93 -36.20 27.16
C GLU A 15 -10.45 -36.36 26.99
N ALA A 16 -10.88 -36.59 25.75
CA ALA A 16 -12.12 -37.29 25.42
C ALA A 16 -12.00 -37.83 23.98
N GLU A 17 -11.77 -39.13 23.83
CA GLU A 17 -12.30 -39.83 22.65
C GLU A 17 -13.83 -39.92 22.79
N PRO A 18 -14.63 -40.16 21.72
CA PRO A 18 -14.32 -40.34 20.30
C PRO A 18 -15.21 -39.46 19.39
N SER A 19 -14.75 -39.11 18.20
CA SER A 19 -15.58 -38.86 17.01
C SER A 19 -14.62 -38.46 15.90
N VAL A 20 -14.42 -39.33 14.92
CA VAL A 20 -13.78 -38.94 13.65
C VAL A 20 -14.76 -37.98 12.97
N PRO A 21 -14.49 -36.66 12.86
CA PRO A 21 -15.22 -35.86 11.91
C PRO A 21 -14.71 -36.28 10.52
N ALA A 22 -15.64 -36.43 9.58
CA ALA A 22 -15.34 -36.63 8.18
C ALA A 22 -14.17 -35.74 7.77
N GLN A 23 -13.17 -36.33 7.12
CA GLN A 23 -12.09 -35.58 6.50
C GLN A 23 -12.75 -34.54 5.59
N GLU A 24 -12.73 -33.28 6.01
CA GLU A 24 -12.96 -32.16 5.11
C GLU A 24 -11.93 -32.30 4.00
N GLU A 25 -12.41 -32.71 2.84
CA GLU A 25 -11.68 -32.68 1.59
C GLU A 25 -11.31 -31.21 1.35
N VAL A 26 -10.14 -30.80 1.83
CA VAL A 26 -9.59 -29.47 1.59
C VAL A 26 -9.40 -29.38 0.09
N ALA A 27 -10.37 -28.75 -0.58
CA ALA A 27 -10.34 -28.53 -2.01
C ALA A 27 -8.97 -27.91 -2.37
N PRO A 28 -8.29 -28.40 -3.42
CA PRO A 28 -7.00 -27.87 -3.80
C PRO A 28 -7.16 -26.39 -4.14
N VAL A 29 -6.53 -25.53 -3.33
CA VAL A 29 -6.47 -24.09 -3.62
C VAL A 29 -5.80 -23.94 -4.97
N PRO A 30 -6.48 -23.38 -6.00
CA PRO A 30 -5.90 -23.23 -7.31
C PRO A 30 -4.72 -22.24 -7.21
N THR A 31 -3.50 -22.77 -7.25
CA THR A 31 -2.29 -21.95 -7.32
C THR A 31 -2.08 -21.51 -8.75
N GLN A 32 -2.31 -20.22 -9.02
CA GLN A 32 -2.03 -19.61 -10.30
C GLN A 32 -0.61 -19.07 -10.32
N VAL A 33 0.16 -19.39 -11.36
CA VAL A 33 1.48 -18.78 -11.58
C VAL A 33 1.26 -17.49 -12.35
N LEU A 34 1.54 -16.36 -11.70
CA LEU A 34 1.47 -15.03 -12.30
C LEU A 34 2.88 -14.49 -12.53
N SER A 35 3.05 -13.72 -13.59
CA SER A 35 4.22 -12.88 -13.81
C SER A 35 4.28 -11.72 -12.81
N LEU A 36 5.46 -11.12 -12.64
CA LEU A 36 5.64 -9.94 -11.77
C LEU A 36 4.80 -8.74 -12.21
N GLU A 37 4.53 -8.59 -13.50
CA GLU A 37 3.70 -7.51 -14.03
C GLU A 37 2.22 -7.75 -13.71
N GLU A 38 1.74 -8.98 -13.89
CA GLU A 38 0.38 -9.38 -13.52
C GLU A 38 0.14 -9.25 -12.02
N LEU A 39 1.12 -9.62 -11.19
CA LEU A 39 1.04 -9.45 -9.74
C LEU A 39 0.90 -7.98 -9.34
N ARG A 40 1.65 -7.07 -9.97
CA ARG A 40 1.55 -5.62 -9.70
C ARG A 40 0.19 -5.05 -10.10
N LEU A 41 -0.32 -5.46 -11.27
CA LEU A 41 -1.64 -5.07 -11.73
C LEU A 41 -2.73 -5.53 -10.75
N GLN A 42 -2.62 -6.79 -10.29
CA GLN A 42 -3.56 -7.34 -9.33
C GLN A 42 -3.51 -6.61 -7.98
N ASP A 43 -2.31 -6.34 -7.45
CA ASP A 43 -2.15 -5.55 -6.22
C ASP A 43 -2.80 -4.16 -6.34
N THR A 44 -2.63 -3.48 -7.48
CA THR A 44 -3.26 -2.17 -7.71
C THR A 44 -4.78 -2.25 -7.76
N HIS A 45 -5.33 -3.29 -8.38
CA HIS A 45 -6.77 -3.52 -8.43
C HIS A 45 -7.34 -3.88 -7.07
N ASP A 46 -6.67 -4.76 -6.32
CA ASP A 46 -7.09 -5.17 -4.98
C ASP A 46 -7.01 -3.99 -4.01
N HIS A 47 -5.99 -3.14 -4.14
CA HIS A 47 -5.89 -1.92 -3.35
C HIS A 47 -7.01 -0.93 -3.69
N ALA A 48 -7.28 -0.69 -4.97
CA ALA A 48 -8.37 0.20 -5.41
C ALA A 48 -9.74 -0.32 -4.94
N ARG A 49 -9.95 -1.63 -4.97
CA ARG A 49 -11.17 -2.27 -4.45
C ARG A 49 -11.29 -2.11 -2.95
N GLY A 50 -10.20 -2.31 -2.21
CA GLY A 50 -10.15 -2.09 -0.77
C GLY A 50 -10.42 -0.64 -0.37
N GLU A 51 -9.90 0.33 -1.14
CA GLU A 51 -10.19 1.75 -0.93
C GLU A 51 -11.66 2.09 -1.23
N ALA A 52 -12.22 1.54 -2.32
CA ALA A 52 -13.63 1.72 -2.64
C ALA A 52 -14.55 1.16 -1.53
N ALA A 53 -14.23 -0.03 -1.03
CA ALA A 53 -14.95 -0.64 0.09
C ALA A 53 -14.79 0.17 1.39
N GLY A 54 -13.60 0.71 1.66
CA GLY A 54 -13.35 1.57 2.81
C GLY A 54 -14.14 2.88 2.78
N LEU A 55 -14.52 3.35 1.59
CA LEU A 55 -15.40 4.51 1.38
C LEU A 55 -16.88 4.13 1.30
N GLY A 56 -17.22 2.84 1.25
CA GLY A 56 -18.59 2.35 1.07
C GLY A 56 -19.14 2.56 -0.34
N LEU A 57 -18.28 2.69 -1.36
CA LEU A 57 -18.71 2.81 -2.76
C LEU A 57 -19.27 1.49 -3.33
N ASP A 58 -19.05 0.39 -2.62
CA ASP A 58 -19.54 -0.95 -2.95
C ASP A 58 -20.87 -1.30 -2.27
N LYS A 59 -21.40 -0.44 -1.40
CA LYS A 59 -22.68 -0.68 -0.72
C LYS A 59 -23.82 -0.79 -1.72
N THR A 60 -24.71 -1.74 -1.50
CA THR A 60 -25.94 -1.84 -2.29
C THR A 60 -26.97 -0.81 -1.82
N TRP A 61 -27.96 -0.50 -2.67
CA TRP A 61 -29.04 0.43 -2.29
C TRP A 61 -29.81 -0.07 -1.07
N GLU A 62 -30.02 -1.38 -0.92
CA GLU A 62 -30.68 -1.98 0.24
C GLU A 62 -29.90 -1.76 1.53
N GLU A 63 -28.56 -1.80 1.47
CA GLU A 63 -27.72 -1.50 2.63
C GLU A 63 -27.78 -0.02 2.99
N ILE A 64 -27.78 0.87 1.98
CA ILE A 64 -27.98 2.30 2.19
C ILE A 64 -29.36 2.53 2.85
N TYR A 65 -30.44 1.99 2.28
CA TYR A 65 -31.78 2.12 2.84
C TYR A 65 -31.84 1.62 4.30
N ARG A 66 -31.18 0.50 4.61
CA ARG A 66 -31.11 -0.04 5.98
C ARG A 66 -30.37 0.90 6.93
N ASP A 67 -29.27 1.51 6.50
CA ASP A 67 -28.49 2.47 7.31
C ASP A 67 -29.32 3.73 7.64
N TYR A 68 -30.24 4.12 6.76
CA TYR A 68 -31.19 5.21 6.98
C TYR A 68 -32.49 4.76 7.70
N GLY A 69 -32.56 3.50 8.15
CA GLY A 69 -33.71 2.96 8.86
C GLY A 69 -34.96 2.76 8.00
N LEU A 70 -34.80 2.71 6.67
CA LEU A 70 -35.86 2.39 5.73
C LEU A 70 -36.03 0.86 5.67
N GLY A 71 -37.24 0.40 6.00
CA GLY A 71 -37.60 -1.01 5.96
C GLY A 71 -38.12 -1.46 4.60
N ASP A 72 -38.87 -2.55 4.61
CA ASP A 72 -39.55 -3.04 3.42
C ASP A 72 -40.56 -2.00 2.90
N PRO A 73 -40.70 -1.87 1.57
CA PRO A 73 -41.63 -0.91 0.99
C PRO A 73 -43.09 -1.27 1.33
N PRO A 74 -44.01 -0.27 1.34
CA PRO A 74 -45.41 -0.48 1.68
C PRO A 74 -46.08 -1.50 0.73
N GLY A 75 -46.71 -2.53 1.31
CA GLY A 75 -47.28 -3.66 0.54
C GLY A 75 -46.25 -4.47 -0.26
N GLY A 76 -44.96 -4.33 0.04
CA GLY A 76 -43.87 -5.01 -0.65
C GLY A 76 -43.59 -4.49 -2.05
N ILE A 77 -44.01 -3.26 -2.39
CA ILE A 77 -43.81 -2.67 -3.71
C ILE A 77 -43.16 -1.29 -3.66
N SER A 78 -42.03 -1.13 -4.35
CA SER A 78 -41.31 0.15 -4.48
C SER A 78 -41.68 0.88 -5.77
N LEU A 79 -41.32 2.17 -5.85
CA LEU A 79 -41.51 2.95 -7.07
C LEU A 79 -40.66 2.42 -8.24
N GLU A 80 -39.46 1.89 -8.00
CA GLU A 80 -38.63 1.35 -9.10
C GLU A 80 -39.26 0.09 -9.71
N GLU A 81 -39.89 -0.75 -8.87
CA GLU A 81 -40.60 -1.93 -9.34
C GLU A 81 -41.84 -1.55 -10.16
N LEU A 82 -42.57 -0.49 -9.76
CA LEU A 82 -43.68 0.05 -10.54
C LEU A 82 -43.22 0.66 -11.86
N ASP A 83 -42.13 1.42 -11.88
CA ASP A 83 -41.55 2.02 -13.07
C ASP A 83 -41.19 0.95 -14.12
N ARG A 84 -40.58 -0.16 -13.66
CA ARG A 84 -40.25 -1.30 -14.51
C ARG A 84 -41.50 -1.94 -15.14
N GLN A 85 -42.61 -1.99 -14.41
CA GLN A 85 -43.85 -2.61 -14.88
C GLN A 85 -44.65 -1.73 -15.85
N ILE A 86 -44.47 -0.41 -15.80
CA ILE A 86 -45.14 0.53 -16.73
C ILE A 86 -44.29 0.88 -17.96
N GLN A 87 -43.06 0.37 -18.03
CA GLN A 87 -42.13 0.71 -19.09
C GLN A 87 -42.70 0.30 -20.47
N GLY A 88 -42.88 1.28 -21.35
CA GLY A 88 -43.40 1.07 -22.71
C GLY A 88 -44.93 1.08 -22.84
N LEU A 89 -45.67 1.31 -21.75
CA LEU A 89 -47.12 1.51 -21.78
C LEU A 89 -47.48 2.98 -22.08
N SER A 90 -48.69 3.22 -22.59
CA SER A 90 -49.26 4.57 -22.62
C SER A 90 -49.60 5.06 -21.21
N GLU A 91 -49.74 6.37 -21.03
CA GLU A 91 -50.04 6.96 -19.72
C GLU A 91 -51.33 6.40 -19.08
N GLU A 92 -52.37 6.19 -19.89
CA GLU A 92 -53.65 5.65 -19.44
C GLU A 92 -53.53 4.18 -19.00
N GLU A 93 -52.81 3.36 -19.76
CA GLU A 93 -52.54 1.96 -19.44
C GLU A 93 -51.66 1.84 -18.18
N ALA A 94 -50.61 2.66 -18.08
CA ALA A 94 -49.73 2.73 -16.92
C ALA A 94 -50.50 3.07 -15.64
N ARG A 95 -51.40 4.06 -15.69
CA ARG A 95 -52.26 4.42 -14.54
C ARG A 95 -53.13 3.25 -14.08
N LEU A 96 -53.76 2.53 -15.02
CA LEU A 96 -54.60 1.37 -14.70
C LEU A 96 -53.77 0.23 -14.09
N VAL A 97 -52.60 -0.06 -14.65
CA VAL A 97 -51.68 -1.08 -14.14
C VAL A 97 -51.21 -0.75 -12.73
N VAL A 98 -50.73 0.48 -12.49
CA VAL A 98 -50.27 0.93 -11.17
C VAL A 98 -51.39 0.83 -10.13
N LEU A 99 -52.59 1.33 -10.45
CA LEU A 99 -53.73 1.24 -9.53
C LEU A 99 -54.12 -0.21 -9.25
N GLY A 100 -54.12 -1.08 -10.26
CA GLY A 100 -54.40 -2.50 -10.10
C GLY A 100 -53.41 -3.20 -9.16
N ILE A 101 -52.12 -2.98 -9.36
CA ILE A 101 -51.06 -3.57 -8.53
C ILE A 101 -51.14 -3.06 -7.10
N LEU A 102 -51.29 -1.74 -6.91
CA LEU A 102 -51.39 -1.14 -5.58
C LEU A 102 -52.62 -1.66 -4.83
N GLN A 103 -53.74 -1.84 -5.52
CA GLN A 103 -54.96 -2.40 -4.94
C GLN A 103 -54.79 -3.89 -4.58
N GLU A 104 -54.13 -4.68 -5.42
CA GLU A 104 -53.81 -6.10 -5.14
C GLU A 104 -52.91 -6.25 -3.91
N LYS A 105 -51.90 -5.38 -3.79
CA LYS A 105 -50.92 -5.38 -2.70
C LYS A 105 -51.43 -4.68 -1.43
N GLY A 106 -52.59 -4.04 -1.49
CA GLY A 106 -53.14 -3.26 -0.38
C GLY A 106 -52.27 -2.06 0.02
N ALA A 107 -51.44 -1.56 -0.90
CA ALA A 107 -50.50 -0.46 -0.65
C ALA A 107 -51.16 0.88 -0.99
N PRO A 108 -51.33 1.80 -0.03
CA PRO A 108 -51.91 3.11 -0.32
C PRO A 108 -50.92 3.96 -1.13
N VAL A 109 -51.39 4.53 -2.24
CA VAL A 109 -50.60 5.37 -3.18
C VAL A 109 -49.75 6.40 -2.45
N ARG A 110 -50.34 7.07 -1.45
CA ARG A 110 -49.65 8.10 -0.67
C ARG A 110 -48.43 7.57 0.09
N GLU A 111 -48.51 6.37 0.67
CA GLU A 111 -47.39 5.81 1.41
C GLU A 111 -46.27 5.35 0.47
N VAL A 112 -46.63 4.79 -0.68
CA VAL A 112 -45.65 4.40 -1.72
C VAL A 112 -44.89 5.61 -2.24
N LEU A 113 -45.58 6.73 -2.50
CA LEU A 113 -44.93 7.97 -2.92
C LEU A 113 -44.01 8.55 -1.83
N LEU A 114 -44.46 8.55 -0.57
CA LEU A 114 -43.64 9.01 0.56
C LEU A 114 -42.45 8.08 0.86
N ASP A 115 -42.60 6.78 0.62
CA ASP A 115 -41.50 5.82 0.70
C ASP A 115 -40.46 6.10 -0.37
N GLY A 116 -40.90 6.29 -1.62
CA GLY A 116 -40.02 6.68 -2.72
C GLY A 116 -39.25 7.97 -2.46
N GLN A 117 -39.92 9.02 -1.97
CA GLN A 117 -39.26 10.27 -1.59
C GLN A 117 -38.20 10.05 -0.49
N ARG A 118 -38.51 9.25 0.53
CA ARG A 118 -37.56 8.96 1.61
C ARG A 118 -36.34 8.17 1.13
N ARG A 119 -36.54 7.23 0.19
CA ARG A 119 -35.44 6.47 -0.44
C ARG A 119 -34.55 7.38 -1.28
N ASP A 120 -35.14 8.28 -2.06
CA ASP A 120 -34.42 9.28 -2.86
C ASP A 120 -33.59 10.21 -1.97
N GLU A 121 -34.20 10.77 -0.91
CA GLU A 121 -33.50 11.61 0.06
C GLU A 121 -32.35 10.87 0.78
N ALA A 122 -32.50 9.57 1.04
CA ALA A 122 -31.45 8.74 1.62
C ALA A 122 -30.27 8.55 0.66
N LEU A 123 -30.54 8.30 -0.62
CA LEU A 123 -29.51 8.20 -1.66
C LEU A 123 -28.78 9.54 -1.85
N ASP A 124 -29.49 10.66 -1.95
CA ASP A 124 -28.91 12.00 -2.06
C ASP A 124 -28.00 12.34 -0.87
N THR A 125 -28.41 11.94 0.33
CA THR A 125 -27.63 12.19 1.55
C THR A 125 -26.38 11.30 1.57
N TYR A 126 -26.50 10.06 1.10
CA TYR A 126 -25.37 9.15 0.97
C TYR A 126 -24.38 9.62 -0.10
N GLU A 127 -24.85 10.10 -1.24
CA GLU A 127 -24.02 10.69 -2.30
C GLU A 127 -23.21 11.88 -1.75
N ARG A 128 -23.88 12.82 -1.07
CA ARG A 128 -23.19 13.96 -0.43
C ARG A 128 -22.13 13.52 0.57
N LEU A 129 -22.37 12.45 1.34
CA LEU A 129 -21.40 11.89 2.26
C LEU A 129 -20.18 11.32 1.51
N LEU A 130 -20.42 10.55 0.44
CA LEU A 130 -19.37 9.99 -0.40
C LEU A 130 -18.51 11.08 -1.05
N GLU A 131 -19.13 12.13 -1.59
CA GLU A 131 -18.42 13.27 -2.17
C GLU A 131 -17.47 13.92 -1.14
N GLN A 132 -17.95 14.13 0.09
CA GLN A 132 -17.13 14.69 1.17
C GLN A 132 -15.96 13.78 1.53
N GLN A 133 -16.20 12.47 1.66
CA GLN A 133 -15.15 11.51 2.00
C GLN A 133 -14.09 11.40 0.90
N VAL A 134 -14.51 11.34 -0.38
CA VAL A 134 -13.60 11.32 -1.53
C VAL A 134 -12.79 12.61 -1.59
N ALA A 135 -13.43 13.78 -1.41
CA ALA A 135 -12.74 15.06 -1.40
C ALA A 135 -11.71 15.15 -0.26
N ALA A 136 -12.08 14.73 0.95
CA ALA A 136 -11.17 14.69 2.10
C ALA A 136 -9.99 13.75 1.87
N ARG A 137 -10.25 12.56 1.31
CA ARG A 137 -9.22 11.56 0.99
C ARG A 137 -8.25 12.08 -0.06
N ARG A 138 -8.78 12.71 -1.12
CA ARG A 138 -7.98 13.35 -2.16
C ARG A 138 -7.08 14.44 -1.58
N ALA A 139 -7.62 15.33 -0.75
CA ALA A 139 -6.85 16.39 -0.11
C ALA A 139 -5.72 15.83 0.78
N ALA A 140 -5.99 14.76 1.55
CA ALA A 140 -4.99 14.09 2.36
C ALA A 140 -3.87 13.45 1.52
N LEU A 141 -4.22 12.82 0.39
CA LEU A 141 -3.25 12.25 -0.54
C LEU A 141 -2.40 13.34 -1.20
N GLU A 142 -3.00 14.45 -1.64
CA GLU A 142 -2.29 15.59 -2.21
C GLU A 142 -1.27 16.18 -1.22
N GLN A 143 -1.65 16.33 0.06
CA GLN A 143 -0.72 16.75 1.11
C GLN A 143 0.43 15.77 1.31
N ARG A 144 0.14 14.46 1.34
CA ARG A 144 1.17 13.43 1.52
C ARG A 144 2.14 13.40 0.34
N VAL A 145 1.65 13.55 -0.89
CA VAL A 145 2.48 13.65 -2.09
C VAL A 145 3.39 14.87 -2.01
N ALA A 146 2.86 16.03 -1.58
CA ALA A 146 3.65 17.25 -1.44
C ALA A 146 4.77 17.10 -0.39
N GLU A 147 4.48 16.46 0.75
CA GLU A 147 5.45 16.15 1.80
C GLU A 147 6.55 15.21 1.29
N LEU A 148 6.16 14.08 0.71
CA LEU A 148 7.12 13.11 0.16
C LEU A 148 7.98 13.71 -0.95
N THR A 149 7.41 14.57 -1.79
CA THR A 149 8.16 15.28 -2.83
C THR A 149 9.22 16.21 -2.22
N ARG A 150 8.88 16.90 -1.12
CA ARG A 150 9.83 17.75 -0.39
C ARG A 150 10.95 16.94 0.25
N GLU A 151 10.61 15.81 0.89
CA GLU A 151 11.59 14.89 1.47
C GLU A 151 12.54 14.32 0.40
N ALA A 152 11.98 13.87 -0.73
CA ALA A 152 12.76 13.35 -1.85
C ALA A 152 13.78 14.39 -2.37
N ARG A 153 13.36 15.65 -2.53
CA ARG A 153 14.26 16.74 -2.92
C ARG A 153 15.36 16.99 -1.88
N ALA A 154 15.02 16.96 -0.59
CA ALA A 154 16.00 17.15 0.48
C ALA A 154 17.04 16.01 0.50
N LEU A 155 16.60 14.76 0.32
CA LEU A 155 17.50 13.60 0.21
C LEU A 155 18.38 13.67 -1.03
N GLN A 156 17.85 14.15 -2.15
CA GLN A 156 18.63 14.33 -3.38
C GLN A 156 19.76 15.33 -3.17
N LEU A 157 19.47 16.52 -2.60
CA LEU A 157 20.50 17.51 -2.27
C LEU A 157 21.57 16.93 -1.33
N ARG A 158 21.15 16.21 -0.28
CA ARG A 158 22.09 15.56 0.63
C ARG A 158 22.96 14.51 -0.06
N SER A 159 22.40 13.77 -1.02
CA SER A 159 23.16 12.81 -1.82
C SER A 159 24.22 13.51 -2.68
N GLU A 160 23.86 14.62 -3.30
CA GLU A 160 24.77 15.45 -4.10
C GLU A 160 25.91 16.01 -3.23
N ASP A 161 25.60 16.54 -2.04
CA ASP A 161 26.60 17.01 -1.07
C ASP A 161 27.58 15.91 -0.65
N LEU A 162 27.06 14.70 -0.36
CA LEU A 162 27.89 13.55 0.00
C LEU A 162 28.79 13.10 -1.16
N GLN A 163 28.29 13.13 -2.39
CA GLN A 163 29.08 12.82 -3.58
C GLN A 163 30.21 13.85 -3.77
N ALA A 164 29.93 15.14 -3.59
CA ALA A 164 30.94 16.19 -3.66
C ALA A 164 32.01 16.02 -2.56
N ALA A 165 31.60 15.75 -1.32
CA ALA A 165 32.52 15.49 -0.21
C ALA A 165 33.39 14.26 -0.45
N LEU A 166 32.82 13.18 -0.99
CA LEU A 166 33.57 11.98 -1.37
C LEU A 166 34.59 12.29 -2.48
N GLY A 167 34.19 13.07 -3.49
CA GLY A 167 35.08 13.53 -4.55
C GLY A 167 36.26 14.34 -4.00
N ALA A 168 36.00 15.28 -3.09
CA ALA A 168 37.04 16.09 -2.44
C ALA A 168 37.98 15.25 -1.57
N TRP A 169 37.45 14.24 -0.87
CA TRP A 169 38.27 13.31 -0.11
C TRP A 169 39.17 12.45 -1.00
N LYS A 170 38.63 11.89 -2.10
CA LYS A 170 39.41 11.12 -3.07
C LYS A 170 40.55 11.95 -3.68
N LYS A 171 40.30 13.22 -3.98
CA LYS A 171 41.33 14.13 -4.48
C LYS A 171 42.49 14.29 -3.47
N ARG A 172 42.17 14.58 -2.20
CA ARG A 172 43.18 14.70 -1.13
C ARG A 172 43.98 13.42 -0.95
N LYS A 173 43.31 12.27 -0.98
CA LYS A 173 43.96 10.96 -0.89
C LYS A 173 44.98 10.77 -2.03
N ASN A 174 44.61 11.08 -3.26
CA ASN A 174 45.51 10.97 -4.41
C ASN A 174 46.72 11.92 -4.28
N GLU A 175 46.50 13.16 -3.84
CA GLU A 175 47.58 14.11 -3.59
C GLU A 175 48.58 13.60 -2.53
N GLU A 176 48.08 12.95 -1.46
CA GLU A 176 48.93 12.29 -0.46
C GLU A 176 49.67 11.07 -1.03
N GLU A 177 49.01 10.26 -1.86
CA GLU A 177 49.64 9.11 -2.54
C GLU A 177 50.76 9.55 -3.49
N ASP A 178 50.53 10.60 -4.29
CA ASP A 178 51.53 11.19 -5.20
C ASP A 178 52.75 11.73 -4.42
N LEU A 179 52.52 12.38 -3.28
CA LEU A 179 53.60 12.85 -2.40
C LEU A 179 54.40 11.70 -1.80
N MET A 180 53.74 10.63 -1.36
CA MET A 180 54.41 9.45 -0.83
C MET A 180 55.24 8.73 -1.89
N GLU A 181 54.74 8.62 -3.12
CA GLU A 181 55.48 8.05 -4.25
C GLU A 181 56.73 8.89 -4.57
N LEU A 182 56.59 10.21 -4.63
CA LEU A 182 57.71 11.12 -4.84
C LEU A 182 58.76 10.99 -3.73
N LEU A 183 58.35 11.02 -2.47
CA LEU A 183 59.24 10.86 -1.31
C LEU A 183 59.93 9.49 -1.32
N GLY A 184 59.19 8.42 -1.62
CA GLY A 184 59.74 7.07 -1.79
C GLY A 184 60.82 7.04 -2.87
N SER A 185 60.57 7.64 -4.04
CA SER A 185 61.54 7.71 -5.13
C SER A 185 62.80 8.50 -4.75
N MET A 186 62.66 9.57 -3.97
CA MET A 186 63.79 10.37 -3.49
C MET A 186 64.62 9.61 -2.46
N LEU A 187 63.98 8.87 -1.55
CA LEU A 187 64.68 8.04 -0.57
C LEU A 187 65.47 6.90 -1.23
N VAL A 188 64.89 6.24 -2.24
CA VAL A 188 65.60 5.21 -3.02
C VAL A 188 66.84 5.80 -3.70
N ARG A 189 66.72 6.97 -4.33
CA ARG A 189 67.86 7.65 -4.96
C ARG A 189 68.94 8.07 -3.96
N LEU A 190 68.55 8.48 -2.76
CA LEU A 190 69.49 8.84 -1.70
C LEU A 190 70.25 7.60 -1.17
N ASP A 191 69.57 6.46 -1.07
CA ASP A 191 70.19 5.18 -0.70
C ASP A 191 71.18 4.71 -1.78
N GLU A 192 70.80 4.81 -3.07
CA GLU A 192 71.67 4.51 -4.21
C GLU A 192 72.90 5.44 -4.32
N GLN A 193 72.79 6.67 -3.79
CA GLN A 193 73.87 7.67 -3.77
C GLN A 193 74.65 7.68 -2.45
N ALA A 194 74.23 6.90 -1.45
CA ALA A 194 74.96 6.79 -0.20
C ALA A 194 76.31 6.12 -0.49
N PRO A 195 77.46 6.78 -0.22
CA PRO A 195 78.73 6.10 -0.34
C PRO A 195 78.74 4.92 0.62
N THR A 196 79.08 3.73 0.12
CA THR A 196 79.38 2.55 0.92
C THR A 196 80.61 2.86 1.77
N ALA A 197 80.40 3.53 2.90
CA ALA A 197 81.40 3.70 3.92
C ALA A 197 81.52 2.36 4.64
N GLU A 198 82.50 1.55 4.22
CA GLU A 198 83.01 0.50 5.09
C GLU A 198 83.46 1.13 6.42
N PRO A 199 83.05 0.60 7.58
CA PRO A 199 83.52 1.12 8.85
C PRO A 199 85.00 0.77 9.01
N GLU A 200 85.89 1.76 8.94
CA GLU A 200 87.26 1.61 9.43
C GLU A 200 87.19 1.18 10.90
N GLY A 201 87.69 -0.04 11.15
CA GLY A 201 87.70 -0.65 12.48
C GLY A 201 88.50 0.17 13.50
N PRO A 202 88.17 0.03 14.79
CA PRO A 202 88.73 0.86 15.84
C PRO A 202 90.24 0.63 15.98
N GLY A 203 90.95 1.76 16.09
CA GLY A 203 92.40 1.83 16.19
C GLY A 203 93.01 0.84 17.18
N LYS A 204 94.05 0.14 16.72
CA LYS A 204 94.96 -0.57 17.62
C LYS A 204 95.75 0.45 18.44
N ALA A 205 95.49 0.40 19.74
CA ALA A 205 96.32 0.98 20.79
C ALA A 205 97.76 0.44 20.73
N THR A 206 98.73 1.37 20.85
CA THR A 206 100.06 1.35 21.55
C THR A 206 100.97 0.09 21.48
N PRO A 207 102.33 0.20 21.56
CA PRO A 207 103.02 0.82 22.71
C PRO A 207 104.40 1.50 22.49
N GLU A 208 104.77 2.28 23.51
CA GLU A 208 106.10 2.52 24.12
C GLU A 208 107.37 2.65 23.27
N ARG A 209 108.07 3.78 23.40
CA ARG A 209 109.15 4.00 24.39
C ARG A 209 109.59 5.45 24.47
#